data_AF-A0A1G3HQX9-F1
#
_entry.id   AF-A0A1G3HQX9-F1
#
_cell.length_a   1.000
_cell.length_b   1.000
_cell.length_c   1.000
_cell.angle_alpha   90.00
_cell.angle_beta   90.00
_cell.angle_gamma   90.00
#
_symmetry.space_group_name_H-M   'P 1'
#
loop_
_entity.id
_entity.type
_entity.pdbx_description
1 polymer ?
#
loop_
_entity_poly.entity_id
_entity_poly.type
_entity_poly.pdbx_seq_one_letter_code
_entity_poly.pdbx_strand_id
1 'polypeptide(L)'
;MPVLPSGRRIEFSLDRFHALLGQMELDRAFVIADALHDPDDLLLVLDAVHFTLEGGKPYFADYVAADWESRATDWSLADRDALRTWFNSDSARFHRTQAIEGIKSLLLEVATDYMPQPKVACNQLSI
;
A
#
# COMPACT_ATOMS: atom_id res chain seq x y z
N MET A 1 10.99 6.58 -5.07
CA MET A 1 10.42 7.82 -4.50
C MET A 1 10.85 9.02 -5.34
N PRO A 2 9.93 9.86 -5.84
CA PRO A 2 10.27 11.04 -6.61
C PRO A 2 10.64 12.22 -5.69
N VAL A 3 11.74 12.91 -6.04
CA VAL A 3 11.97 14.30 -5.64
C VAL A 3 11.63 15.15 -6.86
N LEU A 4 10.69 16.07 -6.69
CA LEU A 4 10.19 16.91 -7.78
C LEU A 4 11.16 18.05 -8.09
N PRO A 5 11.13 18.65 -9.30
CA PRO A 5 11.97 19.79 -9.67
C PRO A 5 11.99 20.95 -8.68
N SER A 6 10.88 21.25 -8.01
CA SER A 6 10.82 22.27 -6.94
C SER A 6 11.52 21.89 -5.64
N GLY A 7 12.02 20.65 -5.52
CA GLY A 7 12.59 20.09 -4.30
C GLY A 7 11.54 19.45 -3.38
N ARG A 8 10.24 19.51 -3.73
CA ARG A 8 9.18 18.80 -2.99
C ARG A 8 9.44 17.29 -3.03
N ARG A 9 9.42 16.66 -1.87
CA ARG A 9 9.51 15.20 -1.71
C ARG A 9 8.15 14.64 -1.34
N ILE A 10 7.76 13.57 -2.04
CA ILE A 10 6.48 12.88 -1.85
C ILE A 10 6.76 11.37 -1.83
N GLU A 11 6.12 10.69 -0.89
CA GLU A 11 6.07 9.24 -0.76
C GLU A 11 4.63 8.76 -0.79
N PHE A 12 4.46 7.44 -0.96
CA PHE A 12 3.17 6.77 -0.94
C PHE A 12 3.24 5.59 0.03
N SER A 13 2.31 5.51 0.97
CA SER A 13 2.32 4.54 2.05
C SER A 13 1.06 3.67 2.04
N LEU A 14 1.21 2.41 2.46
CA LEU A 14 0.12 1.46 2.70
C LEU A 14 -0.22 1.32 4.18
N ASP A 15 0.40 2.08 5.09
CA ASP A 15 0.31 1.82 6.54
C ASP A 15 -1.14 1.84 7.06
N ARG A 16 -1.94 2.84 6.64
CA ARG A 16 -3.35 2.92 7.06
C ARG A 16 -4.19 1.81 6.41
N PHE A 17 -3.88 1.44 5.16
CA PHE A 17 -4.53 0.32 4.49
C PHE A 17 -4.23 -1.02 5.17
N HIS A 18 -2.97 -1.29 5.54
CA HIS A 18 -2.60 -2.49 6.31
C HIS A 18 -3.28 -2.51 7.68
N ALA A 19 -3.32 -1.37 8.38
CA ALA A 19 -4.02 -1.27 9.66
C ALA A 19 -5.53 -1.56 9.51
N LEU A 20 -6.15 -1.08 8.42
CA LEU A 20 -7.54 -1.36 8.09
C LEU A 20 -7.77 -2.86 7.86
N LEU A 21 -6.93 -3.51 7.03
CA LEU A 21 -7.03 -4.95 6.78
C LEU A 21 -6.91 -5.76 8.08
N GLY A 22 -6.00 -5.38 8.99
CA GLY A 22 -5.80 -6.05 10.28
C GLY A 22 -6.97 -5.89 11.28
N GLN A 23 -7.91 -4.97 11.03
CA GLN A 23 -9.11 -4.77 11.86
C GLN A 23 -10.36 -5.45 11.27
N MET A 24 -10.27 -5.99 10.06
CA MET A 24 -11.39 -6.62 9.37
C MET A 24 -11.46 -8.12 9.64
N GLU A 25 -12.66 -8.68 9.48
CA GLU A 25 -12.82 -10.13 9.34
C GLU A 25 -12.02 -10.63 8.13
N LEU A 26 -11.34 -11.77 8.30
CA LEU A 26 -10.39 -12.30 7.32
C LEU A 26 -11.01 -12.48 5.92
N ASP A 27 -12.23 -13.00 5.84
CA ASP A 27 -12.95 -13.18 4.56
C ASP A 27 -13.15 -11.85 3.82
N ARG A 28 -13.42 -10.75 4.54
CA ARG A 28 -13.58 -9.42 3.94
C ARG A 28 -12.25 -8.85 3.48
N ALA A 29 -11.18 -9.07 4.25
CA ALA A 29 -9.83 -8.66 3.88
C ALA A 29 -9.39 -9.33 2.57
N PHE A 30 -9.68 -10.62 2.39
CA PHE A 30 -9.45 -11.31 1.12
C PHE A 30 -10.22 -10.72 -0.05
N VAL A 31 -11.51 -10.42 0.12
CA VAL A 31 -12.31 -9.79 -0.95
C VAL A 31 -11.72 -8.45 -1.39
N ILE A 32 -11.29 -7.62 -0.43
CA ILE A 32 -10.66 -6.32 -0.74
C ILE A 32 -9.30 -6.52 -1.43
N ALA A 33 -8.46 -7.42 -0.93
CA ALA A 33 -7.15 -7.67 -1.55
C ALA A 33 -7.27 -8.30 -2.94
N ASP A 34 -8.27 -9.14 -3.19
CA ASP A 34 -8.52 -9.73 -4.51
C ASP A 34 -8.96 -8.68 -5.53
N ALA A 35 -9.70 -7.66 -5.09
CA ALA A 35 -10.07 -6.52 -5.92
C ALA A 35 -8.88 -5.67 -6.38
N LEU A 36 -7.70 -5.79 -5.74
CA LEU A 36 -6.45 -5.21 -6.22
C LEU A 36 -5.84 -6.14 -7.28
N HIS A 37 -6.19 -5.91 -8.55
CA HIS A 37 -5.76 -6.75 -9.67
C HIS A 37 -4.75 -6.05 -10.57
N ASP A 38 -5.00 -4.79 -10.92
CA ASP A 38 -4.09 -3.96 -11.70
C ASP A 38 -3.15 -3.17 -10.77
N PRO A 39 -1.87 -2.95 -11.14
CA PRO A 39 -0.97 -2.07 -10.40
C PRO A 39 -1.55 -0.68 -10.08
N ASP A 40 -2.43 -0.16 -10.92
CA ASP A 40 -3.02 1.15 -10.74
C ASP A 40 -4.20 1.15 -9.73
N ASP A 41 -4.80 0.00 -9.42
CA ASP A 41 -5.80 -0.13 -8.35
C ASP A 41 -5.23 0.30 -7.00
N LEU A 42 -3.93 0.06 -6.80
CA LEU A 42 -3.23 0.43 -5.58
C LEU A 42 -3.19 1.97 -5.37
N LEU A 43 -3.33 2.77 -6.43
CA LEU A 43 -3.34 4.22 -6.32
C LEU A 43 -4.53 4.75 -5.51
N LEU A 44 -5.63 3.99 -5.46
CA LEU A 44 -6.84 4.37 -4.71
C LEU A 44 -6.70 4.16 -3.20
N VAL A 45 -5.68 3.41 -2.75
CA VAL A 45 -5.48 3.06 -1.34
C VAL A 45 -4.13 3.52 -0.77
N LEU A 46 -3.20 3.95 -1.63
CA LEU A 46 -1.92 4.52 -1.22
C LEU A 46 -2.12 5.93 -0.66
N ASP A 47 -1.87 6.14 0.63
CA ASP A 47 -1.86 7.49 1.20
C ASP A 47 -0.64 8.28 0.73
N ALA A 48 -0.85 9.54 0.35
CA ALA A 48 0.26 10.44 0.05
C ALA A 48 0.93 10.94 1.34
N VAL A 49 2.25 10.82 1.39
CA VAL A 49 3.10 11.31 2.48
C VAL A 49 4.00 12.41 1.96
N HIS A 50 3.89 13.61 2.54
CA HIS A 50 4.66 14.77 2.16
C HIS A 50 5.74 15.06 3.18
N PHE A 51 6.78 15.76 2.76
CA PHE A 51 7.88 16.15 3.62
C PHE A 51 7.90 17.66 3.80
N THR A 52 7.97 18.12 5.05
CA THR A 52 8.13 19.55 5.35
C THR A 52 9.48 20.06 4.84
N LEU A 53 9.52 21.25 4.24
CA LEU A 53 10.76 21.87 3.78
C LEU A 53 11.72 22.24 4.92
N GLU A 54 11.17 22.62 6.08
CA GLU A 54 11.94 23.18 7.21
C GLU A 54 12.72 22.12 8.00
N GLY A 55 12.26 20.87 8.00
CA GLY A 55 12.90 19.80 8.79
C GLY A 55 12.83 18.40 8.20
N GLY A 56 12.34 18.24 6.98
CA GLY A 56 12.23 16.93 6.31
C GLY A 56 11.34 15.93 7.05
N LYS A 57 10.46 16.38 7.96
CA LYS A 57 9.55 15.48 8.67
C LYS A 57 8.41 15.03 7.74
N PRO A 58 8.10 13.73 7.69
CA PRO A 58 6.98 13.23 6.92
C PRO A 58 5.65 13.58 7.61
N TYR A 59 4.61 13.81 6.82
CA TYR A 59 3.22 13.91 7.27
C TYR A 59 2.28 13.34 6.21
N PHE A 60 1.20 12.71 6.65
CA PHE A 60 0.14 12.29 5.74
C PHE A 60 -0.59 13.53 5.22
N ALA A 61 -0.72 13.64 3.90
CA ALA A 61 -1.35 14.78 3.27
C ALA A 61 -2.88 14.67 3.18
N ASP A 62 -3.45 13.62 3.77
CA ASP A 62 -4.89 13.34 3.85
C ASP A 62 -5.57 13.28 2.47
N TYR A 63 -4.89 12.64 1.53
CA TYR A 63 -5.43 12.23 0.24
C TYR A 63 -4.70 10.99 -0.27
N VAL A 64 -5.36 10.20 -1.12
CA VAL A 64 -4.78 9.01 -1.75
C VAL A 64 -4.08 9.35 -3.04
N ALA A 65 -3.15 8.50 -3.48
CA ALA A 65 -2.33 8.73 -4.66
C ALA A 65 -3.18 9.06 -5.90
N ALA A 66 -4.33 8.42 -6.11
CA ALA A 66 -5.22 8.70 -7.23
C ALA A 66 -5.76 10.15 -7.28
N ASP A 67 -5.89 10.83 -6.14
CA ASP A 67 -6.42 12.20 -6.04
C ASP A 67 -5.35 13.28 -6.22
N TRP A 68 -4.10 12.90 -6.53
CA TRP A 68 -2.97 13.82 -6.51
C TRP A 68 -3.13 15.04 -7.43
N GLU A 69 -3.76 14.88 -8.61
CA GLU A 69 -3.90 15.98 -9.57
C GLU A 69 -4.76 17.12 -9.02
N SER A 70 -5.84 16.79 -8.30
CA SER A 70 -6.71 17.77 -7.63
C SER A 70 -5.96 18.54 -6.54
N ARG A 71 -5.02 17.87 -5.85
CA ARG A 71 -4.21 18.43 -4.77
C ARG A 71 -2.98 19.21 -5.26
N ALA A 72 -2.58 18.97 -6.50
CA ALA A 72 -1.43 19.59 -7.14
C ALA A 72 -1.82 20.74 -8.10
N THR A 73 -3.06 21.24 -8.04
CA THR A 73 -3.58 22.25 -8.96
C THR A 73 -2.77 23.55 -8.95
N ASP A 74 -2.22 23.93 -7.80
CA ASP A 74 -1.38 25.10 -7.59
C ASP A 74 0.12 24.85 -7.82
N TRP A 75 0.52 23.62 -8.17
CA TRP A 75 1.92 23.28 -8.39
C TRP A 75 2.40 23.73 -9.78
N SER A 76 3.73 23.86 -9.91
CA SER A 76 4.36 24.12 -11.19
C SER A 76 4.01 23.02 -12.21
N LEU A 77 3.99 23.37 -13.50
CA LEU A 77 3.77 22.38 -14.56
C LEU A 77 4.86 21.30 -14.54
N ALA A 78 6.12 21.70 -14.33
CA ALA A 78 7.25 20.78 -14.26
C ALA A 78 7.10 19.72 -13.15
N ASP A 79 6.60 20.12 -11.97
CA ASP A 79 6.35 19.18 -10.87
C ASP A 79 5.22 18.20 -11.19
N ARG A 80 4.12 18.71 -11.76
CA ARG A 80 2.98 17.87 -12.16
C ARG A 80 3.39 16.86 -13.22
N ASP A 81 4.14 17.30 -14.23
CA ASP A 81 4.61 16.41 -15.31
C ASP A 81 5.64 15.40 -14.79
N ALA A 82 6.54 15.80 -13.89
CA ALA A 82 7.48 14.89 -13.25
C ALA A 82 6.77 13.81 -12.42
N LEU A 83 5.78 14.18 -11.61
CA LEU A 83 5.01 13.22 -10.81
C LEU A 83 4.17 12.29 -11.69
N ARG A 84 3.50 12.82 -12.72
CA ARG A 84 2.76 12.03 -13.70
C ARG A 84 3.67 11.03 -14.40
N THR A 85 4.85 11.47 -14.85
CA THR A 85 5.84 10.60 -15.50
C THR A 85 6.31 9.51 -14.55
N TRP A 86 6.56 9.84 -13.29
CA TRP A 86 6.97 8.86 -12.30
C TRP A 86 5.88 7.81 -12.05
N PHE A 87 4.62 8.20 -11.87
CA PHE A 87 3.50 7.25 -11.67
C PHE A 87 3.36 6.25 -12.82
N ASN A 88 3.55 6.73 -14.05
CA ASN A 88 3.45 5.93 -15.28
C ASN A 88 4.73 5.19 -15.64
N SER A 89 5.81 5.33 -14.86
CA SER A 89 7.06 4.63 -15.12
C SER A 89 6.95 3.13 -14.83
N ASP A 90 7.65 2.31 -15.62
CA ASP A 90 7.68 0.86 -15.43
C ASP A 90 8.16 0.48 -14.03
N SER A 91 9.12 1.22 -13.48
CA SER A 91 9.60 1.02 -12.10
C SER A 91 8.50 1.24 -11.07
N ALA A 92 7.71 2.30 -11.19
CA ALA A 92 6.63 2.57 -10.25
C ALA A 92 5.52 1.51 -10.37
N ARG A 93 5.17 1.12 -11.60
CA ARG A 93 4.20 0.03 -11.85
C ARG A 93 4.67 -1.29 -11.26
N PHE A 94 5.93 -1.67 -11.50
CA PHE A 94 6.55 -2.87 -10.95
C PHE A 94 6.46 -2.93 -9.42
N HIS A 95 6.79 -1.83 -8.72
CA HIS A 95 6.68 -1.80 -7.27
C HIS A 95 5.24 -1.91 -6.77
N ARG A 96 4.26 -1.36 -7.49
CA ARG A 96 2.84 -1.54 -7.16
C ARG A 96 2.41 -3.01 -7.35
N THR A 97 2.85 -3.68 -8.41
CA THR A 97 2.63 -5.12 -8.58
C THR A 97 3.19 -5.92 -7.39
N GLN A 98 4.46 -5.68 -7.02
CA GLN A 98 5.07 -6.38 -5.88
C GLN A 98 4.35 -6.12 -4.56
N ALA A 99 3.85 -4.89 -4.36
CA ALA A 99 3.10 -4.55 -3.16
C ALA A 99 1.76 -5.30 -3.09
N ILE A 100 1.04 -5.44 -4.22
CA ILE A 100 -0.18 -6.24 -4.31
C ILE A 100 0.10 -7.71 -3.98
N GLU A 101 1.17 -8.29 -4.55
CA GLU A 101 1.60 -9.67 -4.26
C GLU A 101 1.94 -9.85 -2.77
N GLY A 102 2.61 -8.86 -2.17
CA GLY A 102 2.94 -8.83 -0.75
C GLY A 102 1.71 -8.81 0.15
N ILE A 103 0.71 -7.98 -0.16
CA ILE A 103 -0.57 -7.93 0.57
C ILE A 103 -1.27 -9.30 0.53
N LYS A 104 -1.36 -9.90 -0.67
CA LYS A 104 -2.01 -11.22 -0.84
C LYS A 104 -1.28 -12.33 -0.07
N SER A 105 0.05 -12.32 -0.11
CA SER A 105 0.88 -13.29 0.63
C SER A 105 0.71 -13.15 2.14
N LEU A 106 0.71 -11.92 2.66
CA LEU A 106 0.51 -11.66 4.08
C LEU A 106 -0.86 -12.19 4.57
N LEU A 107 -1.93 -11.98 3.80
CA LEU A 107 -3.26 -12.48 4.17
C LEU A 107 -3.31 -14.02 4.18
N LEU A 108 -2.61 -14.69 3.25
CA LEU A 108 -2.50 -16.15 3.23
C LEU A 108 -1.73 -16.70 4.45
N GLU A 109 -0.68 -16.00 4.88
CA GLU A 109 0.06 -16.34 6.10
C GLU A 109 -0.84 -16.24 7.33
N VAL A 110 -1.54 -15.12 7.49
CA VAL A 110 -2.49 -14.90 8.60
C VAL A 110 -3.59 -15.98 8.60
N ALA A 111 -4.11 -16.35 7.43
CA ALA A 111 -5.12 -17.40 7.31
C ALA A 111 -4.60 -18.78 7.74
N THR A 112 -3.34 -19.08 7.40
CA THR A 112 -2.69 -20.35 7.77
C THR A 112 -2.49 -20.45 9.28
N ASP A 113 -2.10 -19.35 9.92
CA ASP A 113 -1.97 -19.28 11.38
C ASP A 113 -3.33 -19.37 12.11
N TYR A 114 -4.41 -18.92 11.46
CA TYR A 114 -5.77 -19.02 11.99
C TYR A 114 -6.37 -20.43 11.91
N MET A 115 -5.83 -21.32 11.07
CA MET A 115 -6.28 -22.70 11.04
C MET A 115 -5.82 -23.43 12.31
N PRO A 116 -6.72 -24.03 13.10
CA PRO A 116 -6.32 -24.78 14.28
C PRO A 116 -5.42 -25.93 13.83
N GLN A 117 -4.17 -25.91 14.30
CA GLN A 117 -3.25 -27.04 14.16
C GLN A 117 -3.99 -28.32 14.56
N PRO A 118 -4.00 -29.37 13.72
CA PRO A 118 -4.67 -30.60 14.07
C PRO A 118 -4.09 -31.08 15.40
N LYS A 119 -4.94 -31.17 16.44
CA LYS A 119 -4.56 -31.81 17.70
C LYS A 119 -4.13 -33.22 17.34
N VAL A 120 -2.83 -33.47 17.30
CA VAL A 120 -2.29 -34.82 17.21
C VAL A 120 -2.86 -35.56 18.41
N ALA A 121 -3.83 -36.45 18.16
CA ALA A 121 -4.33 -37.36 19.17
C ALA A 121 -3.17 -38.29 19.52
N CYS A 122 -2.38 -37.90 20.53
CA CYS A 122 -1.42 -38.78 21.16
C CYS A 122 -2.24 -39.87 21.87
N ASN A 123 -2.57 -40.95 21.15
CA ASN A 123 -3.02 -42.18 21.76
C ASN A 123 -1.89 -42.65 22.66
N GLN A 124 -2.07 -42.48 23.97
CA GLN A 124 -1.36 -43.25 24.97
C GLN A 124 -1.73 -44.71 24.77
N LEU A 125 -0.90 -45.45 24.04
CA LEU A 125 -0.87 -46.90 24.09
C LEU A 125 -0.16 -47.28 25.39
N SER A 126 -0.94 -47.50 26.45
CA SER A 126 -0.51 -48.29 27.59
C SER A 126 -0.69 -49.77 27.24
N ILE A 127 0.43 -50.49 27.14
CA ILE A 127 0.50 -51.95 27.31
C ILE A 127 1.37 -52.19 28.53
#